data_AF-A0A7W0RE99-F1
#
_entry.id   AF-A0A7W0RE99-F1
#
_cell.length_a   1.000
_cell.length_b   1.000
_cell.length_c   1.000
_cell.angle_alpha   90.00
_cell.angle_beta   90.00
_cell.angle_gamma   90.00
#
_symmetry.space_group_name_H-M   'P 1'
#
loop_
_entity.id
_entity.type
_entity.pdbx_description
1 polymer ?
#
loop_
_entity_poly.entity_id
_entity_poly.type
_entity_poly.pdbx_seq_one_letter_code
_entity_poly.pdbx_strand_id
1 'polypeptide(L)'
;LYDDTDGSLITDRLWGVYYKPDFNFGGVQGGAMPFVVDRAVDEVAVDPYGPASPDFVVGPEFARMWTSALAHCHKRFEGKGHLFSEEPSGGIGCFTPDSFPVFDRFRENAYVIADSNHGYKMIGVGALVAEELLGRPQSLLEPFRFSRYAEGRVHPVSRSPFPWS
;
A
#
# COMPACT_ATOMS: atom_id res chain seq x y z
N LEU A 1 -7.31 -20.14 4.23
CA LEU A 1 -8.01 -19.34 5.24
C LEU A 1 -9.46 -19.80 5.30
N TYR A 2 -9.94 -20.14 6.50
CA TYR A 2 -11.34 -20.44 6.75
C TYR A 2 -11.98 -19.26 7.48
N ASP A 3 -13.27 -19.10 7.28
CA ASP A 3 -14.09 -18.15 8.02
C ASP A 3 -14.13 -18.56 9.49
N ASP A 4 -13.85 -17.59 10.35
CA ASP A 4 -13.80 -17.82 11.79
C ASP A 4 -15.19 -17.95 12.43
N THR A 5 -16.25 -17.51 11.76
CA THR A 5 -17.63 -17.57 12.27
C THR A 5 -18.31 -18.88 11.88
N ASP A 6 -18.23 -19.28 10.62
CA ASP A 6 -18.98 -20.45 10.09
C ASP A 6 -18.09 -21.60 9.59
N GLY A 7 -16.77 -21.43 9.60
CA GLY A 7 -15.80 -22.45 9.17
C GLY A 7 -15.74 -22.70 7.66
N SER A 8 -16.44 -21.91 6.84
CA SER A 8 -16.42 -22.06 5.39
C SER A 8 -15.11 -21.57 4.77
N LEU A 9 -14.74 -22.11 3.60
CA LEU A 9 -13.47 -21.75 2.95
C LEU A 9 -13.54 -20.33 2.36
N ILE A 10 -12.61 -19.46 2.77
CA ILE A 10 -12.44 -18.12 2.18
C ILE A 10 -11.47 -18.18 1.00
N THR A 11 -10.30 -18.80 1.19
CA THR A 11 -9.31 -18.98 0.13
C THR A 11 -8.37 -20.12 0.48
N ASP A 12 -7.98 -20.93 -0.50
CA ASP A 12 -6.92 -21.94 -0.43
C ASP A 12 -5.58 -21.42 -0.98
N ARG A 13 -5.56 -20.21 -1.53
CA ARG A 13 -4.36 -19.55 -2.03
C ARG A 13 -3.58 -18.88 -0.91
N LEU A 14 -2.34 -18.48 -1.22
CA LEU A 14 -1.55 -17.68 -0.31
C LEU A 14 -2.26 -16.35 -0.03
N TRP A 15 -2.27 -15.96 1.23
CA TRP A 15 -2.88 -14.73 1.72
C TRP A 15 -1.97 -14.09 2.76
N GLY A 16 -2.15 -12.79 2.97
CA GLY A 16 -1.42 -12.04 3.98
C GLY A 16 -2.17 -10.77 4.35
N VAL A 17 -2.14 -10.44 5.63
CA VAL A 17 -2.67 -9.19 6.19
C VAL A 17 -1.59 -8.47 6.97
N TYR A 18 -1.68 -7.15 7.02
CA TYR A 18 -0.87 -6.31 7.88
C TYR A 18 -1.78 -5.44 8.74
N TYR A 19 -1.37 -5.16 9.96
CA TYR A 19 -2.16 -4.36 10.88
C TYR A 19 -1.30 -3.76 11.98
N LYS A 20 -1.81 -2.69 12.58
CA LYS A 20 -1.25 -1.99 13.72
C LYS A 20 -2.37 -1.66 14.73
N PRO A 21 -2.04 -1.48 16.01
CA PRO A 21 -2.96 -0.82 16.94
C PRO A 21 -3.33 0.58 16.41
N ASP A 22 -4.60 0.91 16.53
CA ASP A 22 -5.10 2.26 16.28
C ASP A 22 -5.49 2.90 17.61
N PHE A 23 -4.60 3.72 18.16
CA PHE A 23 -4.81 4.39 19.44
C PHE A 23 -5.80 5.55 19.35
N ASN A 24 -6.06 6.09 18.15
CA ASN A 24 -6.98 7.20 17.99
C ASN A 24 -8.43 6.71 18.02
N PHE A 25 -8.69 5.54 17.43
CA PHE A 25 -10.02 4.94 17.36
C PHE A 25 -10.22 3.74 18.29
N GLY A 26 -9.19 3.38 19.08
CA GLY A 26 -9.28 2.33 20.10
C GLY A 26 -9.42 0.91 19.51
N GLY A 27 -8.75 0.63 18.39
CA GLY A 27 -8.96 -0.59 17.62
C GLY A 27 -7.71 -1.13 16.93
N VAL A 28 -7.93 -1.82 15.82
CA VAL A 28 -6.89 -2.35 14.94
C VAL A 28 -7.14 -1.82 13.53
N GLN A 29 -6.14 -1.19 12.95
CA GLN A 29 -6.19 -0.70 11.57
C GLN A 29 -5.20 -1.50 10.73
N GLY A 30 -5.61 -1.89 9.52
CA GLY A 30 -4.75 -2.65 8.64
C GLY A 30 -5.32 -2.82 7.25
N GLY A 31 -4.64 -3.67 6.49
CA GLY A 31 -4.99 -4.00 5.12
C GLY A 31 -4.52 -5.41 4.77
N ALA A 32 -4.62 -5.72 3.48
CA ALA A 32 -4.11 -6.95 2.90
C ALA A 32 -3.27 -6.65 1.66
N MET A 33 -2.76 -7.70 1.03
CA MET A 33 -2.13 -7.60 -0.29
C MET A 33 -3.05 -6.85 -1.27
N PRO A 34 -2.52 -5.90 -2.07
CA PRO A 34 -3.36 -5.11 -2.96
C PRO A 34 -3.84 -5.99 -4.12
N PHE A 35 -5.04 -5.70 -4.60
CA PHE A 35 -5.55 -6.32 -5.82
C PHE A 35 -5.00 -5.58 -7.03
N VAL A 36 -4.71 -6.32 -8.11
CA VAL A 36 -4.31 -5.73 -9.38
C VAL A 36 -5.54 -5.12 -10.03
N VAL A 37 -5.47 -3.85 -10.40
CA VAL A 37 -6.49 -3.18 -11.20
C VAL A 37 -6.30 -3.60 -12.65
N ASP A 38 -7.14 -4.54 -13.11
CA ASP A 38 -7.11 -5.06 -14.48
C ASP A 38 -7.93 -4.15 -15.42
N ARG A 39 -7.46 -2.92 -15.60
CA ARG A 39 -8.02 -1.91 -16.51
C ARG A 39 -6.89 -1.13 -17.17
N ALA A 40 -7.13 -0.60 -18.37
CA ALA A 40 -6.17 0.31 -19.00
C ALA A 40 -6.01 1.59 -18.15
N VAL A 41 -4.80 2.16 -18.11
CA VAL A 41 -4.47 3.28 -17.20
C VAL A 41 -5.36 4.50 -17.43
N ASP A 42 -5.76 4.76 -18.68
CA ASP A 42 -6.65 5.84 -19.10
C ASP A 42 -8.13 5.58 -18.80
N GLU A 43 -8.49 4.35 -18.43
CA GLU A 43 -9.84 3.94 -18.02
C GLU A 43 -9.99 3.87 -16.49
N VAL A 44 -8.90 4.04 -15.73
CA VAL A 44 -8.92 4.03 -14.27
C VAL A 44 -9.40 5.39 -13.74
N ALA A 45 -10.63 5.42 -13.22
CA ALA A 45 -11.20 6.59 -12.56
C ALA A 45 -10.61 6.75 -11.15
N VAL A 46 -9.56 7.56 -11.01
CA VAL A 46 -8.97 7.89 -9.70
C VAL A 46 -9.92 8.74 -8.85
N ASP A 47 -10.68 9.62 -9.52
CA ASP A 47 -11.62 10.53 -8.87
C ASP A 47 -13.08 10.06 -9.00
N PRO A 48 -13.90 10.24 -7.95
CA PRO A 48 -13.51 10.77 -6.63
C PRO A 48 -12.64 9.78 -5.85
N TYR A 49 -11.60 10.27 -5.19
CA TYR A 49 -10.69 9.45 -4.39
C TYR A 49 -11.20 9.20 -2.95
N GLY A 50 -10.70 8.15 -2.30
CA GLY A 50 -10.94 7.86 -0.89
C GLY A 50 -12.34 7.29 -0.63
N PRO A 51 -13.00 7.63 0.50
CA PRO A 51 -14.32 7.09 0.87
C PRO A 51 -15.44 7.35 -0.15
N ALA A 52 -15.27 8.35 -1.02
CA ALA A 52 -16.21 8.65 -2.09
C ALA A 52 -15.99 7.81 -3.35
N SER A 53 -14.89 7.06 -3.43
CA SER A 53 -14.57 6.23 -4.59
C SER A 53 -15.58 5.10 -4.75
N PRO A 54 -16.15 4.90 -5.96
CA PRO A 54 -17.02 3.77 -6.22
C PRO A 54 -16.26 2.45 -6.44
N ASP A 55 -14.98 2.54 -6.81
CA ASP A 55 -14.18 1.40 -7.28
C ASP A 55 -13.16 0.92 -6.23
N PHE A 56 -12.58 1.83 -5.44
CA PHE A 56 -11.40 1.55 -4.60
C PHE A 56 -11.70 1.60 -3.11
N VAL A 57 -12.89 1.13 -2.72
CA VAL A 57 -13.31 0.92 -1.34
C VAL A 57 -13.47 -0.57 -1.04
N VAL A 58 -13.18 -0.96 0.19
CA VAL A 58 -13.28 -2.36 0.61
C VAL A 58 -14.74 -2.78 0.77
N GLY A 59 -15.04 -4.00 0.31
CA GLY A 59 -16.37 -4.60 0.42
C GLY A 59 -16.47 -5.67 1.51
N PRO A 60 -17.65 -6.30 1.64
CA PRO A 60 -17.91 -7.36 2.63
C PRO A 60 -16.95 -8.55 2.53
N GLU A 61 -16.50 -8.90 1.32
CA GLU A 61 -15.56 -10.00 1.09
C GLU A 61 -14.20 -9.71 1.73
N PHE A 62 -13.75 -8.45 1.66
CA PHE A 62 -12.52 -8.02 2.33
C PHE A 62 -12.71 -8.03 3.85
N ALA A 63 -13.81 -7.49 4.37
CA ALA A 63 -14.10 -7.50 5.81
C ALA A 63 -14.08 -8.94 6.37
N ARG A 64 -14.76 -9.86 5.67
CA ARG A 64 -14.80 -11.29 5.99
C ARG A 64 -13.41 -11.92 6.01
N MET A 65 -12.63 -11.71 4.95
CA MET A 65 -11.26 -12.24 4.84
C MET A 65 -10.35 -11.67 5.92
N TRP A 66 -10.34 -10.35 6.10
CA TRP A 66 -9.40 -9.66 6.98
C TRP A 66 -9.66 -9.97 8.47
N THR A 67 -10.92 -10.01 8.89
CA THR A 67 -11.29 -10.38 10.26
C THR A 67 -11.01 -11.86 10.57
N SER A 68 -11.29 -12.75 9.62
CA SER A 68 -10.94 -14.18 9.76
C SER A 68 -9.42 -14.39 9.79
N ALA A 69 -8.66 -13.63 8.99
CA ALA A 69 -7.20 -13.64 9.02
C ALA A 69 -6.67 -13.15 10.37
N LEU A 70 -7.25 -12.10 10.95
CA LEU A 70 -6.91 -11.64 12.29
C LEU A 70 -7.18 -12.69 13.37
N ALA A 71 -8.33 -13.36 13.31
CA ALA A 71 -8.67 -14.44 14.24
C ALA A 71 -7.69 -15.62 14.10
N HIS A 72 -7.35 -16.00 12.86
CA HIS A 72 -6.35 -17.03 12.58
C HIS A 72 -4.98 -16.69 13.16
N CYS A 73 -4.51 -15.45 13.00
CA CYS A 73 -3.23 -14.99 13.55
C CYS A 73 -3.27 -14.80 15.07
N HIS A 74 -4.43 -14.43 15.62
CA HIS A 74 -4.60 -14.06 17.02
C HIS A 74 -5.97 -14.47 17.57
N LYS A 75 -5.95 -15.51 18.41
CA LYS A 75 -7.14 -16.07 19.08
C LYS A 75 -8.07 -15.03 19.73
N ARG A 76 -7.53 -13.91 20.23
CA ARG A 76 -8.33 -12.83 20.85
C ARG A 76 -9.36 -12.17 19.91
N PHE A 77 -9.19 -12.33 18.59
CA PHE A 77 -10.09 -11.79 17.58
C PHE A 77 -11.11 -12.82 17.07
N GLU A 78 -11.08 -14.06 17.58
CA GLU A 78 -12.12 -15.07 17.27
C GLU A 78 -13.53 -14.53 17.63
N GLY A 79 -14.47 -14.66 16.69
CA GLY A 79 -15.85 -14.19 16.75
C GLY A 79 -16.01 -12.67 16.74
N LYS A 80 -14.95 -11.89 16.51
CA LYS A 80 -14.97 -10.41 16.59
C LYS A 80 -15.22 -9.70 15.27
N GLY A 81 -15.55 -10.43 14.20
CA GLY A 81 -15.85 -9.84 12.89
C GLY A 81 -16.96 -8.77 12.91
N HIS A 82 -17.94 -8.91 13.81
CA HIS A 82 -19.02 -7.94 14.03
C HIS A 82 -18.57 -6.56 14.55
N LEU A 83 -17.30 -6.40 14.94
CA LEU A 83 -16.72 -5.11 15.35
C LEU A 83 -16.03 -4.37 14.20
N PHE A 84 -16.00 -4.95 12.99
CA PHE A 84 -15.41 -4.31 11.82
C PHE A 84 -16.19 -3.03 11.46
N SER A 85 -15.48 -1.94 11.18
CA SER A 85 -16.11 -0.69 10.73
C SER A 85 -16.54 -0.82 9.27
N GLU A 86 -17.80 -0.53 8.99
CA GLU A 86 -18.35 -0.53 7.62
C GLU A 86 -18.14 0.82 6.90
N GLU A 87 -17.43 1.77 7.53
CA GLU A 87 -17.09 3.03 6.86
C GLU A 87 -16.25 2.75 5.60
N PRO A 88 -16.65 3.33 4.44
CA PRO A 88 -15.93 3.15 3.19
C PRO A 88 -14.45 3.55 3.37
N SER A 89 -13.58 2.59 3.14
CA SER A 89 -12.14 2.75 3.30
C SER A 89 -11.40 1.99 2.20
N GLY A 90 -10.23 2.47 1.82
CA GLY A 90 -9.48 1.90 0.70
C GLY A 90 -8.68 2.97 -0.03
N GLY A 91 -8.15 2.60 -1.18
CA GLY A 91 -7.38 3.49 -2.02
C GLY A 91 -6.73 2.75 -3.17
N ILE A 92 -6.23 3.51 -4.11
CA ILE A 92 -5.44 3.03 -5.24
C ILE A 92 -4.03 3.59 -5.13
N GLY A 93 -3.04 2.76 -5.46
CA GLY A 93 -1.64 3.14 -5.53
C GLY A 93 -1.02 2.68 -6.84
N CYS A 94 0.10 3.30 -7.21
CA CYS A 94 0.89 2.91 -8.37
C CYS A 94 2.23 2.38 -7.89
N PHE A 95 2.64 1.22 -8.39
CA PHE A 95 3.96 0.65 -8.11
C PHE A 95 4.91 0.98 -9.26
N THR A 96 6.14 1.35 -8.91
CA THR A 96 7.22 1.43 -9.90
C THR A 96 7.68 0.02 -10.30
N PRO A 97 8.41 -0.16 -11.41
CA PRO A 97 8.84 -1.48 -11.86
C PRO A 97 9.67 -2.29 -10.84
N ASP A 98 10.35 -1.61 -9.93
CA ASP A 98 11.15 -2.23 -8.86
C ASP A 98 10.52 -2.08 -7.46
N SER A 99 9.30 -1.54 -7.36
CA SER A 99 8.59 -1.25 -6.10
C SER A 99 9.24 -0.20 -5.19
N PHE A 100 10.25 0.54 -5.67
CA PHE A 100 10.88 1.64 -4.92
C PHE A 100 10.50 3.00 -5.48
N PRO A 101 10.39 4.05 -4.65
CA PRO A 101 9.98 5.37 -5.09
C PRO A 101 10.97 5.99 -6.10
N VAL A 102 10.52 7.03 -6.79
CA VAL A 102 11.36 7.88 -7.63
C VAL A 102 11.36 9.30 -7.04
N PHE A 103 12.56 9.82 -6.76
CA PHE A 103 12.78 11.20 -6.34
C PHE A 103 13.74 11.85 -7.33
N ASP A 104 13.22 12.67 -8.24
CA ASP A 104 14.05 13.22 -9.31
C ASP A 104 13.53 14.51 -9.92
N ARG A 105 14.41 15.23 -10.60
CA ARG A 105 14.08 16.42 -11.38
C ARG A 105 13.79 16.05 -12.82
N PHE A 106 12.55 16.27 -13.24
CA PHE A 106 12.08 16.07 -14.60
C PHE A 106 12.04 17.39 -15.34
N ARG A 107 12.42 17.34 -16.63
CA ARG A 107 12.40 18.51 -17.55
C ARG A 107 13.14 19.74 -16.99
N GLU A 108 14.09 19.50 -16.09
CA GLU A 108 14.90 20.50 -15.38
C GLU A 108 14.14 21.47 -14.47
N ASN A 109 12.80 21.50 -14.50
CA ASN A 109 11.97 22.50 -13.84
C ASN A 109 10.92 21.94 -12.88
N ALA A 110 10.74 20.62 -12.83
CA ALA A 110 9.78 19.97 -11.93
C ALA A 110 10.48 18.89 -11.10
N TYR A 111 10.29 18.92 -9.78
CA TYR A 111 10.72 17.81 -8.93
C TYR A 111 9.55 16.86 -8.73
N VAL A 112 9.76 15.59 -9.02
CA VAL A 112 8.75 14.53 -8.90
C VAL A 112 9.10 13.66 -7.71
N ILE A 113 8.12 13.52 -6.82
CA ILE A 113 8.11 12.55 -5.73
C ILE A 113 7.05 11.51 -6.10
N ALA A 114 7.46 10.46 -6.80
CA ALA A 114 6.58 9.36 -7.20
C ALA A 114 6.78 8.21 -6.21
N ASP A 115 5.84 8.09 -5.28
CA ASP A 115 5.82 6.99 -4.32
C ASP A 115 5.48 5.65 -5.01
N SER A 116 5.90 4.54 -4.41
CA SER A 116 5.55 3.18 -4.82
C SER A 116 4.74 2.48 -3.73
N ASN A 117 3.71 3.18 -3.23
CA ASN A 117 2.81 2.71 -2.16
C ASN A 117 3.51 2.49 -0.80
N HIS A 118 4.50 3.34 -0.50
CA HIS A 118 5.27 3.37 0.75
C HIS A 118 5.12 4.71 1.52
N GLY A 119 4.28 5.62 1.05
CA GLY A 119 4.28 7.04 1.41
C GLY A 119 4.27 7.35 2.91
N TYR A 120 3.53 6.57 3.73
CA TYR A 120 3.54 6.75 5.18
C TYR A 120 4.93 6.55 5.80
N LYS A 121 5.71 5.57 5.31
CA LYS A 121 7.08 5.29 5.78
C LYS A 121 8.07 6.36 5.30
N MET A 122 7.71 7.11 4.26
CA MET A 122 8.57 8.08 3.59
C MET A 122 8.29 9.53 4.02
N ILE A 123 7.57 9.76 5.13
CA ILE A 123 7.18 11.11 5.58
C ILE A 123 8.37 12.08 5.78
N GLY A 124 9.57 11.55 6.06
CA GLY A 124 10.79 12.33 6.20
C GLY A 124 11.46 12.75 4.88
N VAL A 125 11.10 12.16 3.74
CA VAL A 125 11.75 12.43 2.44
C VAL A 125 11.54 13.87 1.99
N GLY A 126 10.40 14.48 2.32
CA GLY A 126 10.12 15.88 1.94
C GLY A 126 11.20 16.85 2.42
N ALA A 127 11.80 16.59 3.60
CA ALA A 127 12.90 17.41 4.11
C ALA A 127 14.17 17.25 3.26
N LEU A 128 14.52 16.02 2.86
CA LEU A 128 15.67 15.76 1.97
C LEU A 128 15.47 16.42 0.61
N VAL A 129 14.29 16.29 0.03
CA VAL A 129 13.95 16.93 -1.26
C VAL A 129 14.05 18.44 -1.16
N ALA A 130 13.57 19.05 -0.08
CA ALA A 130 13.69 20.49 0.14
C ALA A 130 15.16 20.96 0.22
N GLU A 131 16.02 20.20 0.90
CA GLU A 131 17.46 20.47 0.95
C GLU A 131 18.11 20.42 -0.45
N GLU A 132 17.76 19.40 -1.24
CA GLU A 132 18.25 19.25 -2.62
C GLU A 132 17.82 20.40 -3.53
N LEU A 133 16.58 20.85 -3.41
CA LEU A 133 16.05 22.02 -4.12
C LEU A 133 16.78 23.31 -3.76
N LEU A 134 17.32 23.41 -2.54
CA LEU A 134 18.16 24.53 -2.09
C LEU A 134 19.64 24.37 -2.50
N GLY A 135 19.95 23.40 -3.37
CA GLY A 135 21.30 23.18 -3.89
C GLY A 135 22.20 22.37 -2.96
N ARG A 136 21.64 21.67 -1.97
CA ARG A 136 22.39 20.78 -1.06
C ARG A 136 22.16 19.31 -1.46
N PRO A 137 23.10 18.67 -2.17
CA PRO A 137 22.91 17.30 -2.66
C PRO A 137 22.62 16.31 -1.53
N GLN A 138 21.67 15.40 -1.76
CA GLN A 138 21.30 14.36 -0.80
C GLN A 138 21.70 12.98 -1.30
N SER A 139 22.77 12.42 -0.73
CA SER A 139 23.26 11.08 -1.10
C SER A 139 22.25 9.97 -0.86
N LEU A 140 21.34 10.15 0.11
CA LEU A 140 20.26 9.21 0.41
C LEU A 140 19.21 9.11 -0.70
N LEU A 141 19.06 10.15 -1.54
CA LEU A 141 18.11 10.16 -2.65
C LEU A 141 18.69 9.54 -3.93
N GLU A 142 20.01 9.41 -4.01
CA GLU A 142 20.72 8.96 -5.22
C GLU A 142 20.35 7.55 -5.72
N PRO A 143 20.08 6.56 -4.86
CA PRO A 143 19.59 5.27 -5.33
C PRO A 143 18.20 5.34 -5.99
N PHE A 144 17.41 6.38 -5.68
CA PHE A 144 16.01 6.53 -6.09
C PHE A 144 15.83 7.41 -7.33
N ARG A 145 16.92 7.75 -8.04
CA ARG A 145 16.86 8.51 -9.29
C ARG A 145 16.10 7.73 -10.35
N PHE A 146 15.46 8.44 -11.26
CA PHE A 146 14.80 7.83 -12.40
C PHE A 146 15.81 7.20 -13.37
N SER A 147 17.03 7.75 -13.44
CA SER A 147 18.10 7.24 -14.30
C SER A 147 18.51 5.80 -14.00
N ARG A 148 18.23 5.29 -12.79
CA ARG A 148 18.56 3.91 -12.38
C ARG A 148 18.00 2.85 -13.35
N TYR A 149 16.87 3.12 -13.99
CA TYR A 149 16.28 2.21 -14.97
C TYR A 149 17.10 2.13 -16.25
N ALA A 150 17.53 3.28 -16.78
CA ALA A 150 18.36 3.35 -17.99
C ALA A 150 19.76 2.78 -17.74
N GLU A 151 20.28 2.95 -16.52
CA GLU A 151 21.62 2.51 -16.13
C GLU A 151 21.68 1.06 -15.62
N GLY A 152 20.54 0.37 -15.52
CA GLY A 152 20.47 -1.00 -14.99
C GLY A 152 20.77 -1.11 -13.49
N ARG A 153 20.70 0.00 -12.74
CA ARG A 153 20.91 0.07 -11.28
C ARG A 153 19.60 -0.10 -10.50
N VAL A 154 18.70 -0.93 -11.00
CA VAL A 154 17.41 -1.21 -10.34
C VAL A 154 17.62 -1.83 -8.96
N HIS A 155 16.70 -1.53 -8.03
CA HIS A 155 16.79 -2.10 -6.70
C HIS A 155 16.50 -3.61 -6.70
N PRO A 156 16.98 -4.36 -5.69
CA PRO A 156 16.70 -5.79 -5.57
C PRO A 156 15.20 -6.05 -5.50
N VAL A 157 14.73 -6.99 -6.32
CA VAL A 157 13.35 -7.48 -6.26
C VAL A 157 13.28 -8.63 -5.26
N SER A 158 12.35 -8.55 -4.31
CA SER A 158 12.11 -9.61 -3.36
C SER A 158 11.51 -10.84 -4.03
N ARG A 159 11.87 -12.02 -3.55
CA ARG A 159 11.20 -13.28 -3.92
C ARG A 159 9.90 -13.49 -3.15
N SER A 160 9.59 -12.57 -2.23
CA SER A 160 8.33 -12.58 -1.53
C SER A 160 7.19 -12.39 -2.52
N PRO A 161 6.09 -13.15 -2.38
CA PRO A 161 4.88 -12.92 -3.17
C PRO A 161 4.15 -11.63 -2.77
N PHE A 162 4.62 -10.91 -1.74
CA PHE A 162 4.05 -9.65 -1.29
C PHE A 162 4.91 -8.46 -1.78
N PRO A 163 4.28 -7.39 -2.31
CA PRO A 163 5.00 -6.33 -3.03
C PRO A 163 5.83 -5.40 -2.14
N TRP A 164 5.68 -5.46 -0.81
CA TRP A 164 6.33 -4.56 0.15
C TRP A 164 7.43 -5.22 0.99
N SER A 165 7.95 -6.36 0.52
CA SER A 165 8.94 -7.19 1.21
C SER A 165 10.18 -7.41 0.35
#